data_AF-A0A4Y8I6P4-F1
#
_entry.id   AF-A0A4Y8I6P4-F1
#
_cell.length_a   1.000
_cell.length_b   1.000
_cell.length_c   1.000
_cell.angle_alpha   90.00
_cell.angle_beta   90.00
_cell.angle_gamma   90.00
#
_symmetry.space_group_name_H-M   'P 1'
#
loop_
_entity.id
_entity.type
_entity.pdbx_description
1 polymer ?
#
loop_
_entity_poly.entity_id
_entity_poly.type
_entity_poly.pdbx_seq_one_letter_code
_entity_poly.pdbx_strand_id
1 'polypeptide(L)'
;MPKSDKQNTDWNKVFWRKFTEEIKLADGEKKKVNIKQMKIGDFLQLNSISLKTKLKNLNLDKTNPKEFSMKIGDTGEKAFQRGLIRGNKTINLNVQRLKKPISIEVWDLEVPVAPGGAGRRPSTDLICGNKVDKSDVFLVELKFAKGKNRGDSPIWALIEGLNYCLMVDFHRKFLQKYNVKHNHDLVKKGNYWNNLAHKKSIPNLVVAANRQYWINWMRIDEDGMLEFFEIVSNVRKSIFPSKIFISIFNDQNFEAQKNSKKTYEPSIEEHHRDWNCVETREDLQNILGLEIKNP
;
A
#
# COMPACT_ATOMS: atom_id res chain seq x y z
N MET A 1 -7.41 12.21 -51.29
CA MET A 1 -8.21 12.31 -50.05
C MET A 1 -8.77 10.94 -49.70
N PRO A 2 -8.49 10.44 -48.48
CA PRO A 2 -9.48 9.67 -47.75
C PRO A 2 -9.82 10.38 -46.42
N LYS A 3 -11.12 10.49 -46.16
CA LYS A 3 -11.69 10.95 -44.89
C LYS A 3 -11.48 9.88 -43.82
N SER A 4 -11.13 10.30 -42.60
CA SER A 4 -11.82 9.80 -41.39
C SER A 4 -11.54 10.72 -40.20
N ASP A 5 -12.56 11.52 -39.90
CA ASP A 5 -12.76 12.19 -38.63
C ASP A 5 -12.73 11.22 -37.44
N LYS A 6 -12.29 11.76 -36.29
CA LYS A 6 -12.66 11.38 -34.91
C LYS A 6 -12.24 9.97 -34.44
N GLN A 7 -11.01 9.88 -33.97
CA GLN A 7 -10.67 9.07 -32.78
C GLN A 7 -10.02 9.96 -31.72
N ASN A 8 -10.74 10.99 -31.28
CA ASN A 8 -10.52 11.53 -29.94
C ASN A 8 -11.34 10.64 -29.00
N THR A 9 -10.84 9.41 -28.77
CA THR A 9 -11.38 8.50 -27.76
C THR A 9 -11.14 9.18 -26.43
N ASP A 10 -12.21 9.78 -25.91
CA ASP A 10 -12.38 10.34 -24.58
C ASP A 10 -11.82 9.35 -23.53
N TRP A 11 -10.52 9.46 -23.23
CA TRP A 11 -9.79 8.53 -22.37
C TRP A 11 -10.36 8.52 -20.97
N ASN A 12 -10.98 9.61 -20.55
CA ASN A 12 -11.85 9.69 -19.39
C ASN A 12 -12.94 8.60 -19.44
N LYS A 13 -13.75 8.49 -20.50
CA LYS A 13 -14.82 7.46 -20.57
C LYS A 13 -14.31 6.01 -20.52
N VAL A 14 -13.09 5.74 -21.00
CA VAL A 14 -12.47 4.40 -20.95
C VAL A 14 -11.82 4.14 -19.58
N PHE A 15 -11.29 5.17 -18.92
CA PHE A 15 -10.77 5.14 -17.55
C PHE A 15 -11.90 4.89 -16.54
N TRP A 16 -13.07 5.51 -16.75
CA TRP A 16 -14.24 5.44 -15.85
C TRP A 16 -15.05 4.15 -15.96
N ARG A 17 -14.97 3.41 -17.07
CA ARG A 17 -15.68 2.13 -17.22
C ARG A 17 -15.20 1.05 -16.24
N LYS A 18 -14.03 1.25 -15.60
CA LYS A 18 -13.44 0.34 -14.59
C LYS A 18 -13.62 0.78 -13.14
N PHE A 19 -14.15 1.98 -12.89
CA PHE A 19 -14.58 2.44 -11.56
C PHE A 19 -16.07 2.15 -11.29
N THR A 20 -16.65 1.27 -12.11
CA THR A 20 -17.94 0.63 -11.87
C THR A 20 -17.69 -0.78 -11.39
N GLU A 21 -17.48 -0.96 -10.08
CA GLU A 21 -17.44 -2.33 -9.54
C GLU A 21 -18.87 -2.84 -9.38
N GLU A 22 -19.09 -4.07 -9.83
CA GLU A 22 -20.30 -4.81 -9.52
C GLU A 22 -20.14 -5.42 -8.14
N ILE A 23 -20.58 -4.69 -7.12
CA ILE A 23 -20.49 -5.13 -5.73
C ILE A 23 -21.70 -6.02 -5.47
N LYS A 24 -21.44 -7.27 -5.05
CA LYS A 24 -22.49 -8.17 -4.58
C LYS A 24 -22.79 -7.86 -3.10
N LEU A 25 -24.01 -7.41 -2.84
CA LEU A 25 -24.52 -7.09 -1.51
C LEU A 25 -24.85 -8.37 -0.72
N ALA A 26 -25.13 -8.22 0.57
CA ALA A 26 -25.36 -9.33 1.49
C ALA A 26 -26.63 -10.15 1.16
N ASP A 27 -27.59 -9.55 0.48
CA ASP A 27 -28.81 -10.17 -0.07
C ASP A 27 -28.60 -10.84 -1.44
N GLY A 28 -27.39 -10.75 -1.99
CA GLY A 28 -27.03 -11.30 -3.29
C GLY A 28 -27.29 -10.36 -4.47
N GLU A 29 -27.83 -9.16 -4.23
CA GLU A 29 -28.04 -8.14 -5.26
C GLU A 29 -26.69 -7.63 -5.78
N LYS A 30 -26.60 -7.47 -7.10
CA LYS A 30 -25.40 -6.94 -7.76
C LYS A 30 -25.62 -5.46 -8.07
N LYS A 31 -24.88 -4.58 -7.40
CA LYS A 31 -24.96 -3.14 -7.64
C LYS A 31 -23.74 -2.66 -8.39
N LYS A 32 -23.96 -2.00 -9.53
CA LYS A 32 -22.92 -1.24 -10.23
C LYS A 32 -22.69 0.08 -9.50
N VAL A 33 -21.53 0.24 -8.91
CA VAL A 33 -21.20 1.41 -8.10
C VAL A 33 -20.18 2.28 -8.82
N ASN A 34 -20.55 3.52 -9.15
CA ASN A 34 -19.62 4.52 -9.68
C ASN A 34 -18.84 5.15 -8.52
N ILE A 35 -17.57 4.76 -8.36
CA ILE A 35 -16.72 5.20 -7.26
C ILE A 35 -16.54 6.73 -7.23
N LYS A 36 -16.67 7.44 -8.37
CA LYS A 36 -16.53 8.92 -8.42
C LYS A 36 -17.65 9.66 -7.67
N GLN A 37 -18.83 9.07 -7.61
CA GLN A 37 -20.03 9.70 -7.04
C GLN A 37 -20.30 9.20 -5.62
N MET A 38 -19.56 8.18 -5.19
CA MET A 38 -19.71 7.59 -3.89
C MET A 38 -18.82 8.33 -2.91
N LYS A 39 -19.39 8.77 -1.79
CA LYS A 39 -18.56 9.27 -0.69
C LYS A 39 -17.63 8.14 -0.30
N ILE A 40 -16.34 8.43 -0.10
CA ILE A 40 -15.35 7.39 0.23
C ILE A 40 -15.76 6.57 1.47
N GLY A 41 -16.52 7.17 2.39
CA GLY A 41 -17.14 6.45 3.52
C GLY A 41 -18.13 5.36 3.08
N ASP A 42 -18.97 5.63 2.08
CA ASP A 42 -19.93 4.65 1.53
C ASP A 42 -19.21 3.54 0.75
N PHE A 43 -18.13 3.88 0.02
CA PHE A 43 -17.29 2.90 -0.66
C PHE A 43 -16.60 1.96 0.33
N LEU A 44 -15.97 2.51 1.38
CA LEU A 44 -15.33 1.74 2.44
C LEU A 44 -16.36 0.89 3.22
N GLN A 45 -17.56 1.43 3.46
CA GLN A 45 -18.65 0.69 4.10
C GLN A 45 -19.13 -0.47 3.22
N LEU A 46 -19.37 -0.25 1.93
CA LEU A 46 -19.78 -1.30 1.00
C LEU A 46 -18.68 -2.35 0.78
N ASN A 47 -17.41 -1.94 0.71
CA ASN A 47 -16.31 -2.88 0.67
C ASN A 47 -16.22 -3.69 1.95
N SER A 48 -16.42 -3.07 3.12
CA SER A 48 -16.46 -3.81 4.39
C SER A 48 -17.58 -4.87 4.43
N ILE A 49 -18.76 -4.56 3.88
CA ILE A 49 -19.90 -5.47 3.79
C ILE A 49 -19.59 -6.60 2.78
N SER A 50 -19.08 -6.26 1.60
CA SER A 50 -18.72 -7.24 0.56
C SER A 50 -17.62 -8.18 1.04
N LEU A 51 -16.61 -7.67 1.74
CA LEU A 51 -15.52 -8.45 2.33
C LEU A 51 -16.05 -9.41 3.40
N LYS A 52 -16.90 -8.94 4.33
CA LYS A 52 -17.56 -9.81 5.32
C LYS A 52 -18.33 -10.95 4.66
N THR A 53 -19.01 -10.70 3.54
CA THR A 53 -19.78 -11.70 2.80
C THR A 53 -18.89 -12.68 2.03
N LYS A 54 -17.87 -12.19 1.31
CA LYS A 54 -16.90 -13.05 0.58
C LYS A 54 -16.17 -14.01 1.53
N LEU A 55 -15.87 -13.56 2.74
CA LEU A 55 -15.13 -14.34 3.74
C LEU A 55 -15.93 -15.48 4.36
N LYS A 56 -17.26 -15.36 4.46
CA LYS A 56 -18.13 -16.47 4.91
C LYS A 56 -18.07 -17.68 3.98
N ASN A 57 -17.66 -17.47 2.72
CA ASN A 57 -17.69 -18.47 1.66
C ASN A 57 -16.29 -18.98 1.25
N LEU A 58 -15.22 -18.60 1.94
CA LEU A 58 -13.87 -19.06 1.62
C LEU A 58 -13.58 -20.42 2.26
N ASN A 59 -12.95 -21.34 1.52
CA ASN A 59 -12.40 -22.57 2.09
C ASN A 59 -11.22 -22.22 3.01
N LEU A 60 -11.35 -22.56 4.28
CA LEU A 60 -10.54 -22.06 5.39
C LEU A 60 -9.37 -23.01 5.71
N ASP A 61 -8.47 -23.18 4.76
CA ASP A 61 -7.28 -24.01 4.98
C ASP A 61 -6.16 -23.23 5.69
N LYS A 62 -5.31 -23.98 6.41
CA LYS A 62 -4.09 -23.45 7.05
C LYS A 62 -3.20 -22.77 6.02
N THR A 63 -2.59 -21.65 6.40
CA THR A 63 -1.63 -20.96 5.54
C THR A 63 -0.26 -21.65 5.64
N ASN A 64 0.42 -21.81 4.49
CA ASN A 64 1.79 -22.31 4.39
C ASN A 64 2.62 -21.30 3.56
N PRO A 65 3.03 -20.17 4.15
CA PRO A 65 3.93 -19.24 3.47
C PRO A 65 5.23 -19.96 3.09
N LYS A 66 5.81 -19.60 1.94
CA LYS A 66 7.16 -20.07 1.57
C LYS A 66 8.15 -19.58 2.61
N GLU A 67 9.16 -20.37 2.94
CA GLU A 67 10.20 -19.95 3.89
C GLU A 67 10.86 -18.62 3.48
N PHE A 68 11.09 -17.75 4.46
CA PHE A 68 11.76 -16.47 4.26
C PHE A 68 13.24 -16.68 3.95
N SER A 69 13.74 -16.04 2.90
CA SER A 69 15.17 -16.01 2.57
C SER A 69 15.66 -14.58 2.42
N MET A 70 16.83 -14.31 3.02
CA MET A 70 17.59 -13.07 2.80
C MET A 70 18.28 -13.05 1.43
N LYS A 71 18.60 -14.22 0.88
CA LYS A 71 19.15 -14.36 -0.48
C LYS A 71 18.03 -14.39 -1.50
N ILE A 72 18.01 -13.42 -2.41
CA ILE A 72 16.98 -13.26 -3.43
C ILE A 72 17.60 -12.96 -4.80
N GLY A 73 16.84 -13.15 -5.87
CA GLY A 73 17.23 -12.76 -7.24
C GLY A 73 16.55 -11.49 -7.76
N ASP A 74 15.59 -10.93 -7.02
CA ASP A 74 14.84 -9.72 -7.38
C ASP A 74 15.62 -8.44 -7.03
N THR A 75 15.36 -7.36 -7.77
CA THR A 75 16.04 -6.05 -7.68
C THR A 75 15.08 -4.88 -7.50
N GLY A 76 13.79 -5.16 -7.30
CA GLY A 76 12.76 -4.16 -7.02
C GLY A 76 12.34 -4.19 -5.56
N GLU A 77 11.04 -4.17 -5.34
CA GLU A 77 10.42 -4.09 -4.01
C GLU A 77 10.90 -5.16 -3.03
N LYS A 78 11.03 -6.41 -3.47
CA LYS A 78 11.52 -7.50 -2.62
C LYS A 78 12.95 -7.25 -2.15
N ALA A 79 13.79 -6.66 -3.00
CA ALA A 79 15.13 -6.26 -2.60
C ALA A 79 15.13 -5.19 -1.52
N PHE A 80 14.25 -4.19 -1.67
CA PHE A 80 14.09 -3.14 -0.68
C PHE A 80 13.61 -3.68 0.67
N GLN A 81 12.58 -4.54 0.67
CA GLN A 81 12.09 -5.22 1.87
C GLN A 81 13.21 -5.98 2.60
N ARG A 82 14.03 -6.77 1.88
CA ARG A 82 15.16 -7.49 2.49
C ARG A 82 16.25 -6.55 2.98
N GLY A 83 16.53 -5.47 2.24
CA GLY A 83 17.48 -4.45 2.67
C GLY A 83 17.06 -3.75 3.97
N LEU A 84 15.77 -3.42 4.13
CA LEU A 84 15.21 -2.86 5.36
C LEU A 84 15.42 -3.79 6.57
N ILE A 85 15.11 -5.08 6.39
CA ILE A 85 15.27 -6.09 7.46
C ILE A 85 16.72 -6.33 7.84
N ARG A 86 17.62 -6.31 6.86
CA ARG A 86 19.07 -6.44 7.10
C ARG A 86 19.63 -5.26 7.88
N GLY A 87 19.04 -4.08 7.69
CA GLY A 87 19.35 -2.88 8.44
C GLY A 87 18.88 -2.92 9.90
N ASN A 88 18.81 -1.73 10.52
CA ASN A 88 18.26 -1.56 11.87
C ASN A 88 16.71 -1.58 11.90
N LYS A 89 16.06 -1.98 10.80
CA LYS A 89 14.60 -2.08 10.63
C LYS A 89 13.82 -0.79 10.89
N THR A 90 14.50 0.35 11.05
CA THR A 90 13.86 1.63 11.34
C THR A 90 13.57 2.36 10.04
N ILE A 91 12.40 2.98 9.94
CA ILE A 91 12.01 3.93 8.92
C ILE A 91 11.63 5.23 9.64
N ASN A 92 12.13 6.36 9.18
CA ASN A 92 11.78 7.68 9.72
C ASN A 92 10.84 8.38 8.74
N LEU A 93 9.58 8.58 9.15
CA LEU A 93 8.61 9.34 8.37
C LEU A 93 8.77 10.84 8.70
N ASN A 94 9.36 11.60 7.77
CA ASN A 94 9.56 13.03 7.86
C ASN A 94 8.29 13.76 7.42
N VAL A 95 7.45 14.12 8.39
CA VAL A 95 6.21 14.87 8.14
C VAL A 95 6.47 16.36 8.33
N GLN A 96 6.26 17.18 7.30
CA GLN A 96 6.66 18.59 7.27
C GLN A 96 6.11 19.42 8.46
N ARG A 97 4.88 19.16 8.89
CA ARG A 97 4.24 19.86 10.02
C ARG A 97 4.72 19.39 11.41
N LEU A 98 5.53 18.34 11.49
CA LEU A 98 6.06 17.80 12.74
C LEU A 98 7.50 18.24 12.94
N LYS A 99 7.85 18.63 14.18
CA LYS A 99 9.23 19.01 14.54
C LYS A 99 10.21 17.83 14.55
N LYS A 100 9.71 16.61 14.66
CA LYS A 100 10.49 15.36 14.73
C LYS A 100 9.82 14.31 13.84
N PRO A 101 10.61 13.42 13.21
CA PRO A 101 10.05 12.32 12.42
C PRO A 101 9.28 11.33 13.28
N ILE A 102 8.33 10.64 12.65
CA ILE A 102 7.72 9.45 13.24
C ILE A 102 8.62 8.26 12.89
N SER A 103 9.36 7.74 13.88
CA SER A 103 10.17 6.54 13.70
C SER A 103 9.32 5.28 13.87
N ILE A 104 9.23 4.48 12.83
CA ILE A 104 8.55 3.18 12.82
C ILE A 104 9.57 2.05 12.66
N GLU A 105 9.33 0.92 13.29
CA GLU A 105 10.14 -0.29 13.22
C GLU A 105 9.41 -1.36 12.39
N VAL A 106 10.08 -1.94 11.41
CA VAL A 106 9.55 -3.05 10.60
C VAL A 106 9.49 -4.30 11.46
N TRP A 107 8.28 -4.82 11.65
CA TRP A 107 8.01 -6.03 12.41
C TRP A 107 7.85 -7.25 11.52
N ASP A 108 7.34 -7.07 10.30
CA ASP A 108 7.01 -8.19 9.42
C ASP A 108 6.91 -7.79 7.93
N LEU A 109 6.96 -8.79 7.06
CA LEU A 109 6.99 -8.62 5.59
C LEU A 109 6.02 -9.56 4.87
N GLU A 110 5.43 -9.08 3.78
CA GLU A 110 4.55 -9.85 2.89
C GLU A 110 3.45 -10.59 3.69
N VAL A 111 2.83 -9.90 4.66
CA VAL A 111 1.91 -10.51 5.64
C VAL A 111 0.52 -10.67 5.02
N PRO A 112 -0.02 -11.91 4.93
CA PRO A 112 -1.36 -12.10 4.40
C PRO A 112 -2.42 -11.47 5.32
N VAL A 113 -3.25 -10.61 4.74
CA VAL A 113 -4.36 -9.94 5.46
C VAL A 113 -5.73 -10.55 5.15
N ALA A 114 -5.73 -11.68 4.43
CA ALA A 114 -6.93 -12.47 4.15
C ALA A 114 -6.67 -13.98 4.32
N PRO A 115 -7.67 -14.75 4.79
CA PRO A 115 -7.62 -16.20 4.84
C PRO A 115 -7.73 -16.83 3.44
N GLY A 116 -7.25 -18.06 3.29
CA GLY A 116 -7.45 -18.86 2.07
C GLY A 116 -6.33 -19.89 1.87
N GLY A 117 -6.52 -20.83 0.95
CA GLY A 117 -5.51 -21.85 0.57
C GLY A 117 -4.63 -21.47 -0.63
N ALA A 118 -5.01 -20.45 -1.42
CA ALA A 118 -4.35 -20.10 -2.69
C ALA A 118 -2.91 -19.59 -2.53
N GLY A 119 -2.05 -19.81 -3.54
CA GLY A 119 -0.64 -19.42 -3.52
C GLY A 119 -0.36 -17.92 -3.65
N ARG A 120 -1.34 -17.11 -4.11
CA ARG A 120 -1.29 -15.64 -4.12
C ARG A 120 -2.45 -15.11 -3.29
N ARG A 121 -2.17 -14.22 -2.34
CA ARG A 121 -3.14 -13.69 -1.38
C ARG A 121 -2.92 -12.21 -1.18
N PRO A 122 -3.99 -11.44 -0.89
CA PRO A 122 -3.86 -10.07 -0.41
C PRO A 122 -2.92 -10.05 0.79
N SER A 123 -1.80 -9.35 0.63
CA SER A 123 -0.73 -9.28 1.62
C SER A 123 -0.24 -7.86 1.65
N THR A 124 -0.04 -7.32 2.84
CA THR A 124 0.61 -6.03 3.01
C THR A 124 2.12 -6.21 2.90
N ASP A 125 2.81 -5.24 2.29
CA ASP A 125 4.25 -5.36 2.08
C ASP A 125 5.02 -5.32 3.38
N LEU A 126 4.73 -4.35 4.26
CA LEU A 126 5.32 -4.25 5.60
C LEU A 126 4.25 -4.07 6.68
N ILE A 127 4.46 -4.70 7.82
CA ILE A 127 3.83 -4.29 9.08
C ILE A 127 4.89 -3.65 9.94
N CYS A 128 4.61 -2.44 10.40
CA CYS A 128 5.49 -1.68 11.28
C CYS A 128 4.74 -1.24 12.55
N GLY A 129 5.49 -0.95 13.60
CA GLY A 129 4.95 -0.26 14.77
C GLY A 129 5.79 0.93 15.17
N ASN A 130 5.20 1.82 15.97
CA ASN A 130 5.94 2.95 16.53
C ASN A 130 7.16 2.44 17.32
N LYS A 131 8.36 2.95 17.01
CA LYS A 131 9.61 2.49 17.63
C LYS A 131 9.68 2.77 19.13
N VAL A 132 8.99 3.81 19.61
CA VAL A 132 9.04 4.27 21.00
C VAL A 132 8.05 3.50 21.87
N ASP A 133 6.76 3.54 21.53
CA ASP A 133 5.70 3.01 22.41
C ASP A 133 5.00 1.77 21.86
N LYS A 134 5.31 1.36 20.62
CA LYS A 134 4.72 0.21 19.91
C LYS A 134 3.19 0.21 19.86
N SER A 135 2.55 1.35 20.15
CA SER A 135 1.10 1.42 20.34
C SER A 135 0.35 1.73 19.06
N ASP A 136 0.99 2.45 18.14
CA ASP A 136 0.50 2.67 16.78
C ASP A 136 1.06 1.59 15.84
N VAL A 137 0.17 0.97 15.07
CA VAL A 137 0.51 0.04 13.99
C VAL A 137 0.37 0.75 12.64
N PHE A 138 1.30 0.46 11.74
CA PHE A 138 1.36 0.98 10.39
C PHE A 138 1.38 -0.18 9.41
N LEU A 139 0.46 -0.16 8.45
CA LEU A 139 0.56 -0.97 7.25
C LEU A 139 1.25 -0.14 6.19
N VAL A 140 2.29 -0.70 5.57
CA VAL A 140 3.04 -0.03 4.50
C VAL A 140 2.76 -0.77 3.20
N GLU A 141 2.31 -0.01 2.21
CA GLU A 141 2.16 -0.43 0.83
C GLU A 141 3.30 0.22 0.03
N LEU A 142 4.21 -0.61 -0.48
CA LEU A 142 5.38 -0.20 -1.23
C LEU A 142 5.07 -0.20 -2.73
N LYS A 143 5.57 0.81 -3.45
CA LYS A 143 5.53 0.82 -4.91
C LYS A 143 6.91 1.13 -5.48
N PHE A 144 7.24 0.42 -6.56
CA PHE A 144 8.50 0.54 -7.28
C PHE A 144 8.20 0.68 -8.76
N ALA A 145 8.87 1.61 -9.43
CA ALA A 145 8.71 1.77 -10.87
C ALA A 145 9.00 0.46 -11.63
N LYS A 146 7.97 -0.23 -12.13
CA LYS A 146 8.08 -1.37 -13.04
C LYS A 146 7.22 -1.15 -14.29
N GLY A 147 7.73 -0.36 -15.23
CA GLY A 147 7.09 -0.14 -16.54
C GLY A 147 5.68 0.50 -16.46
N LYS A 148 5.01 0.61 -17.62
CA LYS A 148 3.69 1.29 -17.74
C LYS A 148 2.51 0.36 -17.45
N ASN A 149 2.42 -0.22 -16.25
CA ASN A 149 1.30 -1.09 -15.87
C ASN A 149 0.28 -0.35 -14.98
N ARG A 150 -1.00 -0.37 -15.38
CA ARG A 150 -2.10 0.32 -14.67
C ARG A 150 -2.40 -0.23 -13.27
N GLY A 151 -2.02 -1.47 -12.98
CA GLY A 151 -2.20 -2.07 -11.65
C GLY A 151 -1.26 -1.51 -10.58
N ASP A 152 -0.37 -0.60 -10.98
CA ASP A 152 0.64 0.02 -10.12
C ASP A 152 0.36 1.52 -9.94
N SER A 153 -0.91 1.98 -10.04
CA SER A 153 -1.24 3.41 -9.88
C SER A 153 -1.32 3.84 -8.41
N PRO A 154 -1.03 5.12 -8.11
CA PRO A 154 -1.11 5.63 -6.73
C PRO A 154 -2.50 5.48 -6.12
N ILE A 155 -3.56 5.69 -6.92
CA ILE A 155 -4.95 5.49 -6.48
C ILE A 155 -5.19 4.03 -6.11
N TRP A 156 -4.73 3.08 -6.92
CA TRP A 156 -4.87 1.66 -6.61
C TRP A 156 -4.09 1.26 -5.36
N ALA A 157 -2.86 1.77 -5.19
CA ALA A 157 -2.07 1.57 -3.99
C ALA A 157 -2.80 2.06 -2.73
N LEU A 158 -3.43 3.23 -2.80
CA LEU A 158 -4.23 3.77 -1.70
C LEU A 158 -5.45 2.90 -1.38
N ILE A 159 -6.22 2.50 -2.40
CA ILE A 159 -7.41 1.65 -2.23
C ILE A 159 -7.03 0.28 -1.64
N GLU A 160 -5.97 -0.33 -2.16
CA GLU A 160 -5.44 -1.61 -1.70
C GLU A 160 -5.02 -1.52 -0.23
N GLY A 161 -4.21 -0.52 0.14
CA GLY A 161 -3.78 -0.29 1.51
C GLY A 161 -4.92 0.03 2.48
N LEU A 162 -5.92 0.80 2.05
CA LEU A 162 -7.11 1.08 2.87
C LEU A 162 -7.92 -0.19 3.13
N ASN A 163 -8.09 -1.04 2.11
CA ASN A 163 -8.73 -2.34 2.26
C ASN A 163 -7.95 -3.23 3.23
N TYR A 164 -6.62 -3.20 3.21
CA TYR A 164 -5.80 -3.95 4.16
C TYR A 164 -5.99 -3.46 5.60
N CYS A 165 -6.02 -2.14 5.81
CA CYS A 165 -6.31 -1.56 7.13
C CYS A 165 -7.66 -2.03 7.68
N LEU A 166 -8.69 -2.03 6.84
CA LEU A 166 -10.03 -2.52 7.19
C LEU A 166 -10.04 -4.03 7.46
N MET A 167 -9.37 -4.83 6.63
CA MET A 167 -9.30 -6.28 6.81
C MET A 167 -8.61 -6.64 8.14
N VAL A 168 -7.51 -5.98 8.47
CA VAL A 168 -6.80 -6.20 9.74
C VAL A 168 -7.69 -5.82 10.93
N ASP A 169 -8.37 -4.67 10.90
CA ASP A 169 -9.23 -4.28 12.01
C ASP A 169 -10.43 -5.23 12.18
N PHE A 170 -11.18 -5.48 11.11
CA PHE A 170 -12.39 -6.32 11.18
C PHE A 170 -12.09 -7.77 11.46
N HIS A 171 -10.94 -8.29 10.98
CA HIS A 171 -10.70 -9.72 10.94
C HIS A 171 -9.52 -10.18 11.79
N ARG A 172 -8.88 -9.33 12.61
CA ARG A 172 -7.78 -9.77 13.50
C ARG A 172 -8.08 -11.03 14.32
N LYS A 173 -9.29 -11.13 14.90
CA LYS A 173 -9.71 -12.31 15.66
C LYS A 173 -9.80 -13.56 14.78
N PHE A 174 -10.22 -13.37 13.53
CA PHE A 174 -10.30 -14.43 12.53
C PHE A 174 -8.90 -14.83 12.06
N LEU A 175 -8.06 -13.88 11.67
CA LEU A 175 -6.66 -14.10 11.28
C LEU A 175 -5.87 -14.83 12.38
N GLN A 176 -6.15 -14.49 13.65
CA GLN A 176 -5.62 -15.18 14.81
C GLN A 176 -6.11 -16.63 14.93
N LYS A 177 -7.43 -16.85 14.80
CA LYS A 177 -8.06 -18.18 14.91
C LYS A 177 -7.49 -19.16 13.86
N TYR A 178 -7.25 -18.70 12.64
CA TYR A 178 -6.75 -19.55 11.55
C TYR A 178 -5.23 -19.63 11.47
N ASN A 179 -4.52 -19.07 12.47
CA ASN A 179 -3.07 -19.05 12.54
C ASN A 179 -2.46 -18.67 11.19
N VAL A 180 -2.92 -17.55 10.60
CA VAL A 180 -2.32 -16.99 9.39
C VAL A 180 -0.85 -16.76 9.72
N LYS A 181 -0.01 -17.69 9.23
CA LYS A 181 1.41 -17.78 9.58
C LYS A 181 2.15 -16.62 8.96
N HIS A 182 3.05 -16.07 9.76
CA HIS A 182 4.00 -15.06 9.35
C HIS A 182 5.38 -15.67 9.34
N ASN A 183 6.22 -15.11 8.48
CA ASN A 183 7.52 -15.68 8.17
C ASN A 183 8.63 -15.16 9.08
N HIS A 184 8.31 -14.18 9.93
CA HIS A 184 9.31 -13.46 10.69
C HIS A 184 9.19 -13.71 12.19
N ASP A 185 10.31 -14.18 12.77
CA ASP A 185 10.50 -14.50 14.18
C ASP A 185 10.51 -13.26 15.12
N LEU A 186 10.10 -12.08 14.63
CA LEU A 186 10.22 -10.80 15.35
C LEU A 186 9.10 -10.58 16.36
N VAL A 187 7.97 -11.23 16.18
CA VAL A 187 6.88 -11.27 17.16
C VAL A 187 6.74 -12.72 17.62
N LYS A 188 7.70 -13.20 18.40
CA LYS A 188 7.64 -14.53 19.01
C LYS A 188 6.46 -14.62 19.98
N LYS A 189 5.68 -15.68 19.80
CA LYS A 189 4.65 -16.27 20.68
C LYS A 189 3.30 -15.55 20.74
N GLY A 190 2.27 -16.29 20.32
CA GLY A 190 0.87 -16.19 20.76
C GLY A 190 0.19 -14.83 20.63
N ASN A 191 -0.95 -14.78 19.92
CA ASN A 191 -1.82 -13.61 19.86
C ASN A 191 -1.36 -12.43 18.98
N TYR A 192 -0.48 -12.66 18.00
CA TYR A 192 0.07 -11.66 17.05
C TYR A 192 -0.96 -10.61 16.59
N TRP A 193 -2.06 -11.05 15.99
CA TRP A 193 -3.05 -10.15 15.40
C TRP A 193 -3.84 -9.36 16.44
N ASN A 194 -3.96 -9.90 17.64
CA ASN A 194 -4.59 -9.21 18.76
C ASN A 194 -3.60 -8.26 19.46
N ASN A 195 -2.30 -8.54 19.44
CA ASN A 195 -1.26 -7.66 19.98
C ASN A 195 -1.03 -6.43 19.08
N LEU A 196 -1.22 -6.56 17.76
CA LEU A 196 -1.30 -5.40 16.85
C LEU A 196 -2.47 -4.44 17.18
N ALA A 197 -3.40 -4.85 18.05
CA ALA A 197 -4.62 -4.11 18.38
C ALA A 197 -4.63 -3.55 19.80
N HIS A 198 -3.46 -3.26 20.39
CA HIS A 198 -3.36 -2.81 21.78
C HIS A 198 -4.16 -1.54 22.10
N LYS A 199 -4.68 -0.81 21.11
CA LYS A 199 -5.72 0.21 21.27
C LYS A 199 -6.72 0.05 20.12
N LYS A 200 -8.01 0.35 20.36
CA LYS A 200 -9.15 0.15 19.44
C LYS A 200 -9.10 1.02 18.16
N SER A 201 -7.95 1.16 17.52
CA SER A 201 -7.72 1.99 16.35
C SER A 201 -7.35 1.12 15.16
N ILE A 202 -7.95 1.43 14.01
CA ILE A 202 -7.56 0.87 12.71
C ILE A 202 -6.09 1.24 12.46
N PRO A 203 -5.26 0.34 11.89
CA PRO A 203 -3.88 0.66 11.56
C PRO A 203 -3.75 1.92 10.70
N ASN A 204 -2.69 2.69 10.92
CA ASN A 204 -2.31 3.78 10.03
C ASN A 204 -1.83 3.20 8.68
N LEU A 205 -2.05 3.93 7.60
CA LEU A 205 -1.58 3.55 6.27
C LEU A 205 -0.41 4.42 5.85
N VAL A 206 0.64 3.78 5.34
CA VAL A 206 1.74 4.44 4.62
C VAL A 206 1.74 3.92 3.19
N VAL A 207 1.46 4.79 2.23
CA VAL A 207 1.74 4.52 0.81
C VAL A 207 3.11 5.10 0.51
N ALA A 208 4.08 4.24 0.22
CA ALA A 208 5.47 4.61 0.07
C ALA A 208 5.98 4.17 -1.29
N ALA A 209 6.68 5.06 -1.99
CA ALA A 209 7.30 4.69 -3.26
C ALA A 209 8.66 5.34 -3.47
N ASN A 210 9.48 4.71 -4.31
CA ASN A 210 10.75 5.28 -4.70
C ASN A 210 10.56 6.53 -5.57
N ARG A 211 11.56 7.40 -5.58
CA ARG A 211 11.51 8.67 -6.32
C ARG A 211 11.15 8.49 -7.79
N GLN A 212 11.70 7.48 -8.46
CA GLN A 212 11.39 7.22 -9.87
C GLN A 212 9.92 6.87 -10.13
N TYR A 213 9.25 6.19 -9.19
CA TYR A 213 7.82 5.88 -9.30
C TYR A 213 6.98 7.16 -9.35
N TRP A 214 7.21 8.07 -8.40
CA TRP A 214 6.48 9.33 -8.35
C TRP A 214 6.74 10.21 -9.58
N ILE A 215 7.98 10.28 -10.06
CA ILE A 215 8.32 11.01 -11.30
C ILE A 215 7.54 10.46 -12.50
N ASN A 216 7.45 9.14 -12.61
CA ASN A 216 6.74 8.52 -13.74
C ASN A 216 5.25 8.90 -13.71
N TRP A 217 4.60 8.81 -12.55
CA TRP A 217 3.17 9.13 -12.43
C TRP A 217 2.89 10.62 -12.61
N MET A 218 3.71 11.50 -12.04
CA MET A 218 3.61 12.94 -12.24
C MET A 218 3.77 13.37 -13.71
N ARG A 219 4.45 12.57 -14.54
CA ARG A 219 4.64 12.85 -15.98
C ARG A 219 3.59 12.21 -16.88
N ILE A 220 3.02 11.08 -16.48
CA ILE A 220 2.16 10.27 -17.35
C ILE A 220 0.67 10.59 -17.12
N ASP A 221 0.28 10.98 -15.91
CA ASP A 221 -1.13 11.12 -15.51
C ASP A 221 -1.30 12.27 -14.51
N GLU A 222 -1.22 13.50 -15.00
CA GLU A 222 -1.34 14.71 -14.16
C GLU A 222 -2.70 14.81 -13.48
N ASP A 223 -3.79 14.59 -14.23
CA ASP A 223 -5.16 14.62 -13.72
C ASP A 223 -5.37 13.52 -12.66
N GLY A 224 -4.87 12.30 -12.90
CA GLY A 224 -4.93 11.22 -11.92
C GLY A 224 -4.15 11.51 -10.64
N MET A 225 -3.07 12.29 -10.71
CA MET A 225 -2.33 12.73 -9.52
C MET A 225 -3.10 13.80 -8.72
N LEU A 226 -3.77 14.74 -9.39
CA LEU A 226 -4.66 15.71 -8.73
C LEU A 226 -5.79 14.98 -8.00
N GLU A 227 -6.46 14.06 -8.69
CA GLU A 227 -7.52 13.23 -8.10
C GLU A 227 -7.00 12.40 -6.92
N PHE A 228 -5.82 11.77 -7.05
CA PHE A 228 -5.21 11.02 -5.97
C PHE A 228 -5.05 11.86 -4.70
N PHE A 229 -4.52 13.08 -4.79
CA PHE A 229 -4.35 13.95 -3.63
C PHE A 229 -5.68 14.49 -3.10
N GLU A 230 -6.68 14.71 -3.96
CA GLU A 230 -8.04 15.03 -3.52
C GLU A 230 -8.64 13.88 -2.69
N ILE A 231 -8.52 12.64 -3.17
CA ILE A 231 -8.98 11.45 -2.44
C ILE A 231 -8.27 11.35 -1.09
N VAL A 232 -6.94 11.49 -1.04
CA VAL A 232 -6.17 11.46 0.21
C VAL A 232 -6.65 12.54 1.18
N SER A 233 -6.88 13.77 0.69
CA SER A 233 -7.41 14.87 1.49
C SER A 233 -8.79 14.55 2.05
N ASN A 234 -9.68 14.00 1.23
CA ASN A 234 -11.03 13.61 1.63
C ASN A 234 -11.04 12.49 2.67
N VAL A 235 -10.17 11.47 2.54
CA VAL A 235 -10.06 10.42 3.55
C VAL A 235 -9.52 10.98 4.87
N ARG A 236 -8.48 11.82 4.82
CA ARG A 236 -7.91 12.47 6.02
C ARG A 236 -8.92 13.37 6.76
N LYS A 237 -9.86 13.99 6.04
CA LYS A 237 -10.94 14.81 6.61
C LYS A 237 -12.14 13.98 7.09
N SER A 238 -12.27 12.74 6.63
CA SER A 238 -13.37 11.86 7.01
C SER A 238 -13.20 11.34 8.45
N ILE A 239 -14.26 10.73 8.99
CA ILE A 239 -14.22 10.02 10.29
C ILE A 239 -13.39 8.73 10.27
N PHE A 240 -12.67 8.44 9.17
CA PHE A 240 -11.82 7.27 9.08
C PHE A 240 -10.69 7.36 10.10
N PRO A 241 -10.59 6.41 11.05
CA PRO A 241 -9.70 6.57 12.21
C PRO A 241 -8.21 6.35 11.88
N SER A 242 -7.86 5.81 10.70
CA SER A 242 -6.47 5.66 10.29
C SER A 242 -5.88 6.97 9.78
N LYS A 243 -4.66 7.29 10.21
CA LYS A 243 -3.85 8.31 9.55
C LYS A 243 -3.28 7.76 8.24
N ILE A 244 -3.20 8.63 7.22
CA ILE A 244 -2.65 8.27 5.90
C ILE A 244 -1.41 9.11 5.62
N PHE A 245 -0.31 8.43 5.41
CA PHE A 245 0.97 9.00 5.01
C PHE A 245 1.25 8.63 3.57
N ILE A 246 1.48 9.64 2.73
CA ILE A 246 2.02 9.44 1.38
C ILE A 246 3.49 9.78 1.48
N SER A 247 4.37 8.88 1.07
CA SER A 247 5.80 9.05 1.30
C SER A 247 6.65 8.69 0.09
N ILE A 248 7.76 9.41 -0.01
CA ILE A 248 8.79 9.23 -1.02
C ILE A 248 10.12 8.86 -0.34
N PHE A 249 10.79 7.87 -0.91
CA PHE A 249 12.14 7.48 -0.54
C PHE A 249 13.08 7.45 -1.76
N ASN A 250 14.38 7.51 -1.48
CA ASN A 250 15.40 7.57 -2.53
C ASN A 250 15.50 6.25 -3.31
N ASP A 251 15.77 6.37 -4.61
CA ASP A 251 16.00 5.22 -5.49
C ASP A 251 17.21 4.40 -5.02
N GLN A 252 17.07 3.07 -5.08
CA GLN A 252 18.15 2.12 -4.74
C GLN A 252 18.69 1.46 -6.00
N ASN A 253 20.01 1.29 -6.10
CA ASN A 253 20.64 0.57 -7.20
C ASN A 253 20.90 -0.90 -6.84
N PHE A 254 19.83 -1.67 -6.67
CA PHE A 254 19.91 -3.10 -6.38
C PHE A 254 20.47 -3.93 -7.54
N GLU A 255 20.34 -3.46 -8.78
CA GLU A 255 20.98 -4.10 -9.93
C GLU A 255 22.50 -4.09 -9.80
N ALA A 256 23.09 -2.96 -9.42
CA ALA A 256 24.53 -2.86 -9.15
C ALA A 256 24.95 -3.76 -7.97
N GLN A 257 24.15 -3.84 -6.90
CA GLN A 257 24.45 -4.75 -5.77
C GLN A 257 24.41 -6.23 -6.17
N LYS A 258 23.45 -6.60 -7.03
CA LYS A 258 23.31 -7.97 -7.55
C LYS A 258 24.50 -8.36 -8.40
N ASN A 259 25.04 -7.44 -9.22
CA ASN A 259 26.26 -7.63 -10.02
C ASN A 259 26.30 -8.98 -10.75
N SER A 260 25.25 -9.27 -11.54
CA SER A 260 25.09 -10.52 -12.31
C SER A 260 24.99 -11.82 -11.50
N LYS A 261 25.00 -11.77 -10.16
CA LYS A 261 24.77 -12.95 -9.32
C LYS A 261 23.33 -13.46 -9.48
N LYS A 262 23.15 -14.78 -9.49
CA LYS A 262 21.83 -15.42 -9.49
C LYS A 262 21.00 -15.01 -8.27
N THR A 263 21.65 -14.92 -7.10
CA THR A 263 21.07 -14.42 -5.85
C THR A 263 22.07 -13.58 -5.09
N TYR A 264 21.58 -12.64 -4.29
CA TYR A 264 22.38 -11.78 -3.42
C TYR A 264 21.59 -11.40 -2.17
N GLU A 265 22.25 -10.82 -1.19
CA GLU A 265 21.62 -10.26 0.02
C GLU A 265 21.60 -8.73 -0.13
N PRO A 266 20.42 -8.13 -0.36
CA PRO A 266 20.32 -6.69 -0.51
C PRO A 266 20.69 -5.95 0.78
N SER A 267 21.19 -4.74 0.64
CA SER A 267 21.40 -3.80 1.76
C SER A 267 20.94 -2.41 1.36
N ILE A 268 20.38 -1.67 2.32
CA ILE A 268 20.11 -0.24 2.16
C ILE A 268 20.97 0.55 3.14
N GLU A 269 21.50 1.66 2.65
CA GLU A 269 22.21 2.64 3.47
C GLU A 269 21.25 3.35 4.43
N GLU A 270 21.79 3.94 5.49
CA GLU A 270 20.99 4.56 6.56
C GLU A 270 20.12 5.71 6.04
N HIS A 271 20.69 6.58 5.20
CA HIS A 271 19.99 7.73 4.64
C HIS A 271 18.80 7.36 3.72
N HIS A 272 18.72 6.09 3.28
CA HIS A 272 17.58 5.58 2.50
C HIS A 272 16.38 5.17 3.38
N ARG A 273 16.50 5.30 4.69
CA ARG A 273 15.44 5.03 5.68
C ARG A 273 14.67 6.28 6.09
N ASP A 274 15.11 7.44 5.63
CA ASP A 274 14.44 8.72 5.84
C ASP A 274 13.48 8.98 4.69
N TRP A 275 12.18 8.88 4.97
CA TRP A 275 11.12 8.97 3.98
C TRP A 275 10.39 10.30 4.14
N ASN A 276 10.35 11.09 3.09
CA ASN A 276 9.65 12.37 3.13
C ASN A 276 8.16 12.16 2.92
N CYS A 277 7.35 12.62 3.86
CA CYS A 277 5.90 12.57 3.71
C CYS A 277 5.40 13.81 2.98
N VAL A 278 4.53 13.59 2.00
CA VAL A 278 3.88 14.64 1.22
C VAL A 278 2.41 14.76 1.62
N GLU A 279 1.93 16.00 1.71
CA GLU A 279 0.53 16.28 2.03
C GLU A 279 -0.26 16.68 0.78
N THR A 280 0.40 17.32 -0.19
CA THR A 280 -0.17 17.85 -1.44
C THR A 280 0.63 17.42 -2.68
N ARG A 281 0.06 17.68 -3.86
CA ARG A 281 0.75 17.49 -5.14
C ARG A 281 1.94 18.43 -5.27
N GLU A 282 1.77 19.66 -4.81
CA GLU A 282 2.78 20.72 -4.82
C GLU A 282 3.99 20.32 -3.95
N ASP A 283 3.75 19.72 -2.78
CA ASP A 283 4.83 19.17 -1.93
C ASP A 283 5.63 18.11 -2.71
N LEU A 284 4.93 17.20 -3.39
CA LEU A 284 5.57 16.16 -4.18
C LEU A 284 6.37 16.75 -5.34
N GLN A 285 5.83 17.73 -6.06
CA GLN A 285 6.55 18.44 -7.13
C GLN A 285 7.82 19.11 -6.61
N ASN A 286 7.73 19.81 -5.49
CA ASN A 286 8.84 20.50 -4.85
C ASN A 286 9.95 19.53 -4.44
N ILE A 287 9.60 18.42 -3.79
CA ILE A 287 10.56 17.39 -3.38
C ILE A 287 11.19 16.70 -4.60
N LEU A 288 10.43 16.52 -5.68
CA LEU A 288 10.93 15.92 -6.90
C LEU A 288 11.79 16.87 -7.74
N GLY A 289 11.73 18.19 -7.50
CA GLY A 289 12.39 19.19 -8.34
C GLY A 289 11.85 19.22 -9.77
N LEU A 290 10.53 19.06 -9.93
CA LEU A 290 9.87 19.14 -11.23
C LEU A 290 9.44 20.59 -11.52
N GLU A 291 9.88 21.15 -12.64
CA GLU A 291 9.43 22.48 -13.08
C GLU A 291 7.94 22.45 -13.48
N ILE A 292 7.16 23.40 -12.95
CA ILE A 292 5.77 23.62 -13.35
C ILE A 292 5.81 24.24 -14.74
N LYS A 293 5.45 23.47 -15.77
CA LYS A 293 4.95 24.10 -17.00
C LYS A 293 3.54 24.57 -16.66
N ASN A 294 3.39 25.86 -16.35
CA ASN A 294 2.06 26.45 -16.24
C ASN A 294 1.33 26.21 -17.58
N PRO A 295 0.07 25.75 -17.55
CA PRO A 295 -0.76 25.67 -18.74
C PRO A 295 -0.96 27.05 -19.38
#